data_AF-A0A6G0YPE0-F1
#
_entry.id   AF-A0A6G0YPE0-F1
#
_cell.length_a   1.000
_cell.length_b   1.000
_cell.length_c   1.000
_cell.angle_alpha   90.00
_cell.angle_beta   90.00
_cell.angle_gamma   90.00
#
_symmetry.space_group_name_H-M   'P 1'
#
loop_
_entity.id
_entity.type
_entity.pdbx_description
1 polymer ?
#
loop_
_entity_poly.entity_id
_entity_poly.type
_entity_poly.pdbx_seq_one_letter_code
_entity_poly.pdbx_strand_id
1 'polypeptide(L)'
;MNQDCKHKNVINVIEAFVITGCARGDIVIIPRITLIQTDYPFEFKIIQFPLKVGFAMTINKSKGQSLSMAGIGLRECFSHGQFYVACFRVSSVSSLVILAKKGNTKK
;
A
#
# COMPACT_ATOMS: atom_id res chain seq x y z
N MET A 1 34.25 -11.20 -34.25
CA MET A 1 34.94 -11.19 -32.93
C MET A 1 33.94 -10.68 -31.92
N ASN A 2 33.29 -11.60 -31.22
CA ASN A 2 32.14 -11.35 -30.37
C ASN A 2 32.61 -10.73 -29.05
N GLN A 3 32.15 -9.52 -28.76
CA GLN A 3 32.08 -9.03 -27.39
C GLN A 3 30.63 -9.16 -26.94
N ASP A 4 30.24 -10.38 -26.56
CA ASP A 4 29.06 -10.60 -25.74
C ASP A 4 29.35 -9.99 -24.37
N CYS A 5 28.97 -8.72 -24.22
CA CYS A 5 28.93 -8.03 -22.95
C CYS A 5 27.93 -8.80 -22.08
N LYS A 6 28.43 -9.72 -21.26
CA LYS A 6 27.61 -10.43 -20.26
C LYS A 6 27.05 -9.40 -19.30
N HIS A 7 25.86 -8.90 -19.61
CA HIS A 7 25.04 -8.13 -18.71
C HIS A 7 24.68 -9.06 -17.55
N LYS A 8 25.56 -9.12 -16.54
CA LYS A 8 25.31 -9.83 -15.29
C LYS A 8 24.09 -9.18 -14.67
N ASN A 9 22.93 -9.78 -14.89
CA ASN A 9 21.69 -9.42 -14.21
C ASN A 9 21.83 -9.95 -12.77
N VAL A 10 22.47 -9.18 -11.91
CA VAL A 10 22.55 -9.48 -10.48
C VAL A 10 21.12 -9.34 -9.96
N ILE A 11 20.46 -10.47 -9.69
CA ILE A 11 19.08 -10.47 -9.21
C ILE A 11 19.07 -9.87 -7.81
N ASN A 12 18.77 -8.57 -7.72
CA ASN A 12 18.58 -7.88 -6.44
C ASN A 12 17.22 -8.32 -5.87
N VAL A 13 17.24 -9.10 -4.80
CA VAL A 13 16.07 -9.64 -4.09
C VAL A 13 16.03 -9.14 -2.65
N ILE A 14 14.84 -9.10 -2.07
CA ILE A 14 14.66 -8.83 -0.63
C ILE A 14 14.33 -10.15 0.05
N GLU A 15 15.14 -10.52 1.04
CA GLU A 15 14.81 -11.58 1.98
C GLU A 15 14.06 -10.96 3.17
N ALA A 16 12.90 -11.49 3.51
CA ALA A 16 12.04 -10.95 4.55
C ALA A 16 11.48 -12.07 5.44
N PHE A 17 11.40 -11.78 6.74
CA PHE A 17 10.76 -12.67 7.71
C PHE A 17 9.28 -12.29 7.89
N VAL A 18 8.38 -13.26 7.73
CA VAL A 18 6.94 -13.01 7.81
C VAL A 18 6.48 -12.99 9.26
N ILE A 19 6.05 -11.81 9.73
CA ILE A 19 5.62 -11.61 11.12
C ILE A 19 4.13 -11.93 11.37
N THR A 20 3.30 -11.98 10.34
CA THR A 20 1.82 -12.10 10.44
C THR A 20 1.22 -12.90 9.28
N GLY A 21 0.01 -13.44 9.45
CA GLY A 21 -0.72 -14.17 8.41
C GLY A 21 -0.44 -15.67 8.40
N CYS A 22 -0.85 -16.36 7.34
CA CYS A 22 -0.75 -17.83 7.25
C CYS A 22 0.69 -18.34 7.11
N ALA A 23 1.59 -17.54 6.56
CA ALA A 23 3.01 -17.89 6.36
C ALA A 23 3.91 -17.35 7.49
N ARG A 24 3.34 -17.07 8.68
CA ARG A 24 4.10 -16.49 9.80
C ARG A 24 5.22 -17.43 10.24
N GLY A 25 6.43 -16.89 10.38
CA GLY A 25 7.63 -17.64 10.74
C GLY A 25 8.49 -18.04 9.54
N ASP A 26 7.95 -17.93 8.32
CA ASP A 26 8.68 -18.26 7.12
C ASP A 26 9.60 -17.10 6.68
N ILE A 27 10.71 -17.46 6.07
CA ILE A 27 11.56 -16.53 5.33
C ILE A 27 11.11 -16.58 3.87
N VAL A 28 10.75 -15.42 3.33
CA VAL A 28 10.29 -15.27 1.95
C VAL A 28 11.26 -14.40 1.16
N ILE A 29 11.46 -14.76 -0.11
CA ILE A 29 12.23 -13.98 -1.06
C ILE A 29 11.25 -13.19 -1.93
N ILE A 30 11.43 -11.87 -1.97
CA ILE A 30 10.57 -10.94 -2.70
C ILE A 30 11.36 -10.42 -3.91
N PRO A 31 11.07 -10.91 -5.13
CA PRO A 31 11.69 -10.40 -6.35
C PRO A 31 11.05 -9.08 -6.79
N ARG A 32 11.74 -8.36 -7.68
CA ARG A 32 11.13 -7.23 -8.39
C ARG A 32 10.14 -7.75 -9.42
N ILE A 33 9.00 -7.08 -9.52
CA ILE A 33 7.99 -7.33 -10.55
C ILE A 33 8.07 -6.23 -11.61
N THR A 34 7.79 -6.60 -12.86
CA THR A 34 7.69 -5.67 -13.99
C THR A 34 6.21 -5.35 -14.23
N LEU A 35 5.86 -4.07 -14.13
CA LEU A 35 4.54 -3.55 -14.49
C LEU A 35 4.66 -2.87 -15.86
N ILE A 36 3.88 -3.36 -16.84
CA ILE A 36 3.79 -2.77 -18.17
C ILE A 36 2.48 -1.98 -18.26
N GLN A 37 2.56 -0.70 -18.59
CA GLN A 37 1.38 0.14 -18.81
C GLN A 37 1.15 0.31 -20.31
N THR A 38 -0.07 -0.02 -20.76
CA THR A 38 -0.47 -0.01 -22.17
C THR A 38 -1.44 1.12 -22.52
N ASP A 39 -1.82 1.95 -21.55
CA ASP A 39 -2.82 3.01 -21.73
C ASP A 39 -2.27 4.27 -22.44
N TYR A 40 -1.01 4.21 -22.89
CA TYR A 40 -0.31 5.30 -23.56
C TYR A 40 0.11 4.85 -24.97
N PRO A 41 0.35 5.78 -25.91
CA PRO A 41 0.80 5.46 -27.28
C PRO A 41 2.20 4.82 -27.35
N PHE A 42 2.82 4.53 -26.21
CA PHE A 42 4.09 3.85 -26.07
C PHE A 42 4.10 3.05 -24.75
N GLU A 43 4.90 1.99 -24.70
CA GLU A 43 4.99 1.11 -23.54
C GLU A 43 5.86 1.71 -22.43
N PHE A 44 5.29 1.85 -21.23
CA PHE A 44 6.08 2.10 -20.02
C PHE A 44 6.30 0.80 -19.24
N LYS A 45 7.55 0.54 -18.85
CA LYS A 45 7.92 -0.60 -17.99
C LYS A 45 8.48 -0.10 -16.67
N ILE A 46 7.81 -0.45 -15.57
CA ILE A 46 8.22 -0.10 -14.21
C ILE A 46 8.67 -1.38 -13.50
N ILE A 47 9.94 -1.43 -13.04
CA ILE A 47 10.48 -2.56 -12.30
C ILE A 47 10.60 -2.19 -10.83
N GLN A 48 9.74 -2.76 -9.98
CA GLN A 48 9.67 -2.41 -8.56
C GLN A 48 9.47 -3.64 -7.68
N PHE A 49 9.89 -3.56 -6.42
CA PHE A 49 9.47 -4.56 -5.44
C PHE A 49 7.98 -4.38 -5.14
N PRO A 50 7.20 -5.47 -4.99
CA PRO A 50 5.79 -5.42 -4.64
C PRO A 50 5.58 -5.11 -3.15
N LEU A 51 6.22 -4.05 -2.65
CA LEU A 51 6.20 -3.66 -1.24
C LEU A 51 5.63 -2.24 -1.09
N LYS A 52 4.87 -2.03 -0.01
CA LYS A 52 4.40 -0.71 0.44
C LYS A 52 4.52 -0.64 1.96
N VAL A 53 4.90 0.52 2.48
CA VAL A 53 4.92 0.76 3.93
C VAL A 53 3.49 0.67 4.48
N GLY A 54 3.28 -0.14 5.51
CA GLY A 54 1.94 -0.59 5.93
C GLY A 54 1.33 0.11 7.14
N PHE A 55 2.04 1.02 7.82
CA PHE A 55 1.52 1.59 9.07
C PHE A 55 0.43 2.66 8.85
N ALA A 56 0.60 3.49 7.82
CA ALA A 56 -0.35 4.54 7.48
C ALA A 56 -0.46 4.65 5.96
N MET A 57 -1.67 4.86 5.46
CA MET A 57 -1.96 5.06 4.05
C MET A 57 -2.99 6.18 3.87
N THR A 58 -2.95 6.85 2.73
CA THR A 58 -3.98 7.84 2.40
C THR A 58 -5.28 7.14 2.03
N ILE A 59 -6.42 7.82 2.23
CA ILE A 59 -7.75 7.29 1.92
C ILE A 59 -7.83 6.83 0.46
N ASN A 60 -7.28 7.60 -0.48
CA ASN A 60 -7.28 7.23 -1.89
C ASN A 60 -6.52 5.94 -2.17
N LYS A 61 -5.44 5.64 -1.42
CA LYS A 61 -4.69 4.39 -1.56
C LYS A 61 -5.39 3.20 -0.91
N SER A 62 -6.25 3.44 0.09
CA SER A 62 -7.08 2.41 0.72
C SER A 62 -8.31 2.00 -0.11
N LYS A 63 -8.65 2.76 -1.15
CA LYS A 63 -9.81 2.45 -2.02
C LYS A 63 -9.65 1.05 -2.61
N GLY A 64 -10.70 0.24 -2.49
CA GLY A 64 -10.70 -1.15 -2.98
C GLY A 64 -10.02 -2.15 -2.04
N GLN A 65 -9.50 -1.72 -0.89
CA GLN A 65 -8.96 -2.60 0.15
C GLN A 65 -9.96 -2.75 1.31
N SER A 66 -9.93 -3.92 1.93
CA SER A 66 -10.64 -4.23 3.18
C SER A 66 -9.60 -4.40 4.29
N LEU A 67 -9.78 -3.68 5.39
CA LEU A 67 -8.87 -3.65 6.54
C LEU A 67 -9.55 -4.30 7.75
N SER A 68 -8.82 -5.10 8.50
CA SER A 68 -9.32 -5.71 9.74
C SER A 68 -9.51 -4.70 10.87
N MET A 69 -8.65 -3.66 10.90
CA MET A 69 -8.67 -2.55 11.84
C MET A 69 -8.12 -1.30 11.16
N ALA A 70 -8.69 -0.14 11.45
CA ALA A 70 -8.21 1.13 10.90
C ALA A 70 -8.37 2.29 11.89
N GLY A 71 -7.35 3.16 11.91
CA GLY A 71 -7.42 4.48 12.53
C GLY A 71 -7.58 5.57 11.47
N ILE A 72 -8.58 6.44 11.59
CA ILE A 72 -8.80 7.57 10.68
C ILE A 72 -8.42 8.87 11.41
N GLY A 73 -7.38 9.56 10.92
CA GLY A 73 -7.00 10.88 11.40
C GLY A 73 -7.71 11.99 10.64
N LEU A 74 -8.52 12.81 11.33
CA LEU A 74 -9.29 13.92 10.73
C LEU A 74 -8.55 15.26 10.74
N ARG A 75 -7.22 15.27 10.64
CA ARG A 75 -6.41 16.49 10.82
C ARG A 75 -6.44 17.43 9.60
N GLU A 76 -6.74 16.93 8.40
CA GLU A 76 -6.78 17.71 7.16
C GLU A 76 -8.16 17.66 6.49
N CYS A 77 -8.51 18.71 5.73
CA CYS A 77 -9.80 18.84 5.06
C CYS A 77 -10.05 17.71 4.06
N PHE A 78 -11.17 17.01 4.25
CA PHE A 78 -11.64 15.97 3.34
C PHE A 78 -12.40 16.60 2.16
N SER A 79 -12.18 16.09 0.95
CA SER A 79 -13.15 16.30 -0.12
C SER A 79 -14.45 15.55 0.19
N HIS A 80 -15.57 15.97 -0.41
CA HIS A 80 -16.86 15.31 -0.20
C HIS A 80 -16.75 13.79 -0.43
N GLY A 81 -17.26 12.99 0.52
CA GLY A 81 -17.27 11.53 0.45
C GLY A 81 -15.99 10.80 0.89
N GLN A 82 -14.85 11.47 1.12
CA GLN A 82 -13.61 10.76 1.51
C GLN A 82 -13.70 10.10 2.89
N PHE A 83 -14.33 10.78 3.86
CA PHE A 83 -14.53 10.20 5.19
C PHE A 83 -15.40 8.95 5.13
N TYR A 84 -16.49 8.99 4.35
CA TYR A 84 -17.33 7.82 4.10
C TYR A 84 -16.54 6.66 3.48
N VAL A 85 -15.75 6.94 2.45
CA VAL A 85 -14.88 5.92 1.81
C VAL A 85 -13.94 5.29 2.84
N ALA A 86 -13.37 6.08 3.74
CA ALA A 86 -12.46 5.60 4.78
C ALA A 86 -13.17 4.72 5.82
N CYS A 87 -14.35 5.11 6.30
CA CYS A 87 -15.14 4.30 7.23
C CYS A 87 -15.52 2.94 6.64
N PHE A 88 -15.81 2.90 5.34
CA PHE A 88 -16.16 1.66 4.61
C PHE A 88 -14.98 0.73 4.34
N ARG A 89 -13.76 1.07 4.80
CA ARG A 89 -12.61 0.15 4.67
C ARG A 89 -12.63 -0.96 5.72
N VAL A 90 -13.41 -0.81 6.80
CA VAL A 90 -13.53 -1.82 7.86
C VAL A 90 -14.92 -2.44 7.89
N SER A 91 -15.01 -3.71 8.28
CA SER A 91 -16.28 -4.44 8.31
C SER A 91 -17.09 -4.26 9.60
N SER A 92 -16.46 -3.77 10.68
CA SER A 92 -17.11 -3.54 11.97
C SER A 92 -16.75 -2.17 12.53
N VAL A 93 -17.71 -1.53 13.20
CA VAL A 93 -17.52 -0.24 13.89
C VAL A 93 -16.55 -0.38 15.06
N SER A 94 -16.51 -1.53 15.73
CA SER A 94 -15.57 -1.79 16.83
C SER A 94 -14.10 -1.80 16.40
N SER A 95 -13.85 -2.03 15.10
CA SER A 95 -12.52 -2.04 14.50
C SER A 95 -12.10 -0.67 13.95
N LEU A 96 -12.89 0.37 14.19
CA LEU A 96 -12.67 1.73 13.68
C LEU A 96 -12.34 2.69 14.83
N VAL A 97 -11.22 3.39 14.72
CA VAL A 97 -10.86 4.47 15.65
C VAL A 97 -10.77 5.78 14.88
N ILE A 98 -11.51 6.81 15.33
CA ILE A 98 -11.51 8.12 14.69
C ILE A 98 -10.82 9.13 15.59
N LEU A 99 -9.72 9.71 15.11
CA LEU A 99 -9.00 10.79 15.78
C LEU A 99 -9.46 12.14 15.20
N ALA A 100 -10.30 12.83 15.95
CA ALA A 100 -10.73 14.19 15.64
C ALA A 100 -9.94 15.23 16.47
N LYS A 101 -9.74 16.43 15.93
CA LYS A 101 -9.22 17.56 16.71
C LYS A 101 -10.27 17.96 17.74
N LYS A 102 -9.88 18.12 19.00
CA LYS A 102 -10.77 18.66 20.05
C LYS A 102 -11.09 20.12 19.70
N GLY A 103 -12.31 20.39 19.24
CA GLY A 103 -12.79 21.73 18.90
C GLY A 103 -13.93 22.14 19.85
N ASN A 104 -13.92 23.41 20.29
CA ASN A 104 -15.01 24.02 21.05
C ASN A 104 -16.24 24.15 20.13
N THR A 105 -17.09 23.12 20.09
CA THR A 105 -18.38 23.21 19.42
C THR A 105 -19.23 24.24 20.18
N LYS A 106 -19.46 25.42 19.60
CA LYS A 106 -20.55 26.28 20.07
C LYS A 106 -21.85 25.52 19.78
N LYS A 107 -22.62 25.27 20.84
CA LYS A 107 -23.99 24.78 20.78
C LYS A 107 -24.86 25.70 19.94
#